data_AF-A0A1W1VV77-F1
#
_entry.id   AF-A0A1W1VV77-F1
#
_cell.length_a   1.000
_cell.length_b   1.000
_cell.length_c   1.000
_cell.angle_alpha   90.00
_cell.angle_beta   90.00
_cell.angle_gamma   90.00
#
_symmetry.space_group_name_H-M   'P 1'
#
loop_
_entity.id
_entity.type
_entity.pdbx_description
1 polymer ?
#
loop_
_entity_poly.entity_id
_entity_poly.type
_entity_poly.pdbx_seq_one_letter_code
_entity_poly.pdbx_strand_id
1 'polypeptide(L)'
;MHALHCLLVEVPVKISPGASAGELDRVKKETRAVALNAMNRYRGIAFDWCSRDDAGRWKDDFPGRGVVLGAEEPERFRELLNEYKDAPLRAAEALLWDLKIEVWAEDWKWPLVMDAVTLERIWKTDVLDGYAGWCLKTALKLVTGDYIFDARFFSVPDDSTKVGRETLEKALANPERYALVFVDCHF
;
A
#
# COMPACT_ATOMS: atom_id res chain seq x y z
N MET A 1 14.90 6.87 -3.83
CA MET A 1 13.62 7.62 -3.95
C MET A 1 12.82 7.41 -2.66
N HIS A 2 12.05 8.39 -2.14
CA HIS A 2 11.23 8.18 -0.92
C HIS A 2 9.73 8.25 -1.19
N ALA A 3 8.96 7.37 -0.55
CA ALA A 3 7.50 7.36 -0.60
C ALA A 3 6.91 7.01 0.77
N LEU A 4 5.72 7.56 1.06
CA LEU A 4 4.94 7.19 2.23
C LEU A 4 4.06 5.98 1.91
N HIS A 5 4.23 4.90 2.67
CA HIS A 5 3.42 3.70 2.56
C HIS A 5 2.43 3.64 3.71
N CYS A 6 1.17 3.39 3.40
CA CYS A 6 0.07 3.23 4.36
C CYS A 6 -0.28 1.75 4.52
N LEU A 7 -0.27 1.25 5.75
CA LEU A 7 -0.60 -0.14 6.05
C LEU A 7 -1.87 -0.21 6.90
N LEU A 8 -2.88 -0.92 6.40
CA LEU A 8 -4.05 -1.29 7.20
C LEU A 8 -3.71 -2.49 8.08
N VAL A 9 -3.91 -2.35 9.39
CA VAL A 9 -3.54 -3.36 10.39
C VAL A 9 -4.70 -3.56 11.36
N GLU A 10 -5.01 -4.81 11.69
CA GLU A 10 -5.88 -5.12 12.83
C GLU A 10 -5.12 -4.88 14.13
N VAL A 11 -5.68 -4.09 15.03
CA VAL A 11 -5.04 -3.74 16.30
C VAL A 11 -4.91 -5.02 17.14
N PRO A 12 -3.70 -5.41 17.58
CA PRO A 12 -3.46 -6.70 18.23
C PRO A 12 -4.04 -6.78 19.65
N VAL A 13 -4.38 -5.63 20.25
CA VAL A 13 -4.84 -5.52 21.64
C VAL A 13 -6.08 -4.66 21.71
N LYS A 14 -7.09 -5.11 22.48
CA LYS A 14 -8.30 -4.32 22.71
C LYS A 14 -7.96 -3.07 23.52
N ILE A 15 -8.35 -1.91 23.01
CA ILE A 15 -8.17 -0.63 23.69
C ILE A 15 -9.33 -0.45 24.68
N SER A 16 -9.02 -0.23 25.96
CA SER A 16 -10.02 0.04 27.00
C SER A 16 -10.65 1.42 26.79
N PRO A 17 -11.95 1.60 27.09
CA PRO A 17 -12.55 2.92 27.14
C PRO A 17 -11.80 3.82 28.13
N GLY A 18 -11.38 5.01 27.68
CA GLY A 18 -10.60 5.93 28.51
C GLY A 18 -9.14 5.53 28.72
N ALA A 19 -8.56 4.72 27.82
CA ALA A 19 -7.16 4.36 27.85
C ALA A 19 -6.25 5.59 28.03
N SER A 20 -5.25 5.45 28.89
CA SER A 20 -4.24 6.47 29.15
C SER A 20 -3.33 6.68 27.94
N ALA A 21 -2.66 7.83 27.88
CA ALA A 21 -1.69 8.12 26.82
C ALA A 21 -0.56 7.08 26.75
N GLY A 22 -0.14 6.50 27.88
CA GLY A 22 0.88 5.44 27.92
C GLY A 22 0.38 4.11 27.35
N GLU A 23 -0.88 3.76 27.59
CA GLU A 23 -1.51 2.58 26.99
C GLU A 23 -1.66 2.76 25.48
N LEU A 24 -2.10 3.94 25.03
CA LEU A 24 -2.22 4.25 23.60
C LEU A 24 -0.85 4.21 22.91
N ASP A 25 0.21 4.78 23.48
CA ASP A 25 1.56 4.70 22.90
C ASP A 25 2.04 3.25 22.77
N ARG A 26 1.77 2.42 23.79
CA ARG A 26 2.09 0.99 23.75
C ARG A 26 1.36 0.28 22.61
N VAL A 27 0.05 0.52 22.46
CA VAL A 27 -0.74 -0.07 21.37
C VAL A 27 -0.22 0.40 20.01
N LYS A 28 0.08 1.69 19.84
CA LYS A 28 0.68 2.22 18.60
C LYS A 28 2.02 1.53 18.28
N LYS A 29 2.87 1.34 19.29
CA LYS A 29 4.15 0.63 19.12
C LYS A 29 3.95 -0.83 18.68
N GLU A 30 3.03 -1.56 19.30
CA GLU A 30 2.75 -2.96 18.97
C GLU A 30 2.13 -3.08 17.56
N THR A 31 1.14 -2.25 17.23
CA THR A 31 0.52 -2.18 15.89
C THR A 31 1.55 -1.86 14.81
N ARG A 32 2.46 -0.91 15.05
CA ARG A 32 3.53 -0.58 14.11
C ARG A 32 4.48 -1.76 13.91
N ALA A 33 4.81 -2.50 14.98
CA ALA A 33 5.66 -3.68 14.86
C ALA A 33 5.02 -4.76 13.97
N VAL A 34 3.70 -4.94 14.06
CA VAL A 34 2.96 -5.85 13.15
C VAL A 34 3.09 -5.40 11.70
N ALA A 35 2.88 -4.10 11.42
CA ALA A 35 3.04 -3.54 10.07
C ALA A 35 4.44 -3.78 9.50
N LEU A 36 5.48 -3.43 10.26
CA LEU A 36 6.88 -3.58 9.81
C LEU A 36 7.27 -5.04 9.62
N ASN A 37 6.76 -5.94 10.46
CA ASN A 37 6.99 -7.38 10.30
C ASN A 37 6.36 -7.91 9.00
N ALA A 38 5.15 -7.47 8.66
CA ALA A 38 4.50 -7.83 7.40
C ALA A 38 5.32 -7.32 6.18
N MET A 39 5.95 -6.15 6.30
CA MET A 39 6.76 -5.58 5.23
C MET A 39 8.13 -6.24 5.03
N ASN A 40 8.70 -6.89 6.05
CA ASN A 40 10.09 -7.37 6.02
C ASN A 40 10.41 -8.27 4.82
N ARG A 41 9.46 -9.10 4.38
CA ARG A 41 9.63 -10.00 3.23
C ARG A 41 9.77 -9.27 1.88
N TYR A 42 9.44 -7.98 1.84
CA TYR A 42 9.53 -7.15 0.64
C TYR A 42 10.77 -6.26 0.61
N ARG A 43 11.62 -6.31 1.64
CA ARG A 43 12.91 -5.62 1.62
C ARG A 43 13.79 -6.18 0.51
N GLY A 44 14.36 -5.31 -0.31
CA GLY A 44 15.10 -5.65 -1.53
C GLY A 44 14.22 -5.93 -2.76
N ILE A 45 12.89 -5.90 -2.60
CA ILE A 45 11.91 -6.09 -3.69
C ILE A 45 11.10 -4.81 -3.90
N ALA A 46 10.54 -4.27 -2.82
CA ALA A 46 9.70 -3.07 -2.81
C ALA A 46 10.38 -1.86 -2.17
N PHE A 47 11.44 -2.04 -1.38
CA PHE A 47 12.21 -0.96 -0.73
C PHE A 47 13.55 -1.50 -0.21
N ASP A 48 14.59 -0.67 -0.12
CA ASP A 48 15.89 -1.02 0.48
C ASP A 48 15.97 -0.57 1.96
N TRP A 49 15.20 0.45 2.32
CA TRP A 49 15.15 1.04 3.66
C TRP A 49 13.74 1.56 3.99
N CYS A 50 13.41 1.61 5.28
CA CYS A 50 12.18 2.24 5.77
C CYS A 50 12.35 2.75 7.21
N SER A 51 11.60 3.81 7.58
CA SER A 51 11.61 4.34 8.94
C SER A 51 11.05 3.32 9.93
N ARG A 52 11.77 3.11 11.04
CA ARG A 52 11.40 2.12 12.05
C ARG A 52 10.53 2.68 13.16
N ASP A 53 10.74 3.94 13.52
CA ASP A 53 10.16 4.51 14.75
C ASP A 53 8.98 5.44 14.50
N ASP A 54 8.86 6.01 13.30
CA ASP A 54 7.85 7.03 12.93
C ASP A 54 7.53 7.07 11.43
N ALA A 55 6.75 8.07 10.99
CA ALA A 55 6.45 8.29 9.58
C ALA A 55 7.58 9.00 8.80
N GLY A 56 8.81 9.06 9.34
CA GLY A 56 9.99 9.63 8.69
C GLY A 56 9.79 11.08 8.29
N ARG A 57 9.94 11.38 7.00
CA ARG A 57 9.72 12.71 6.42
C ARG A 57 8.31 13.27 6.66
N TRP A 58 7.34 12.42 6.98
CA TRP A 58 5.94 12.78 7.22
C TRP A 58 5.54 12.71 8.69
N LYS A 59 6.50 12.70 9.63
CA LYS A 59 6.22 12.62 11.08
C LYS A 59 5.35 13.76 11.63
N ASP A 60 5.38 14.92 10.98
CA ASP A 60 4.59 16.08 11.40
C ASP A 60 3.12 15.91 10.96
N ASP A 61 2.89 15.33 9.79
CA ASP A 61 1.54 14.98 9.30
C ASP A 61 0.99 13.74 10.02
N PHE A 62 1.84 12.75 10.30
CA PHE A 62 1.50 11.49 10.97
C PHE A 62 2.33 11.33 12.25
N PRO A 63 1.97 12.04 13.34
CA PRO A 63 2.64 11.92 14.63
C PRO A 63 2.33 10.57 15.31
N GLY A 64 2.82 10.38 16.54
CA GLY A 64 2.48 9.20 17.33
C GLY A 64 2.97 7.90 16.71
N ARG A 65 4.25 7.87 16.29
CA ARG A 65 4.88 6.72 15.59
C ARG A 65 4.30 6.45 14.20
N GLY A 66 3.65 7.44 13.57
CA GLY A 66 2.99 7.26 12.29
C GLY A 66 1.80 6.30 12.38
N VAL A 67 1.10 6.25 13.51
CA VAL A 67 -0.04 5.34 13.70
C VAL A 67 -1.30 6.15 13.97
N VAL A 68 -2.28 6.01 13.07
CA VAL A 68 -3.64 6.51 13.25
C VAL A 68 -4.49 5.34 13.74
N LEU A 69 -4.82 5.36 15.04
CA LEU A 69 -5.70 4.37 15.65
C LEU A 69 -7.15 4.75 15.39
N GLY A 70 -7.96 3.87 14.80
CA GLY A 70 -9.37 4.17 14.59
C GLY A 70 -10.18 4.30 15.89
N ALA A 71 -9.65 3.79 17.01
CA ALA A 71 -10.24 3.99 18.34
C ALA A 71 -10.05 5.42 18.89
N GLU A 72 -8.99 6.12 18.48
CA GLU A 72 -8.67 7.48 18.93
C GLU A 72 -9.21 8.52 17.94
N GLU A 73 -9.02 8.26 16.64
CA GLU A 73 -9.36 9.19 15.56
C GLU A 73 -10.21 8.49 14.46
N PRO A 74 -11.46 8.05 14.76
CA PRO A 74 -12.25 7.22 13.84
C PRO A 74 -12.54 7.87 12.49
N GLU A 75 -12.87 9.17 12.47
CA GLU A 75 -13.17 9.86 11.21
C GLU A 75 -11.92 10.03 10.34
N ARG A 76 -10.81 10.47 10.95
CA ARG A 76 -9.52 10.57 10.27
C ARG A 76 -9.05 9.22 9.72
N PHE A 77 -9.25 8.14 10.47
CA PHE A 77 -8.98 6.78 10.00
C PHE A 77 -9.79 6.45 8.74
N ARG A 78 -11.10 6.74 8.72
CA ARG A 78 -11.96 6.46 7.55
C ARG A 78 -11.57 7.30 6.33
N GLU A 79 -11.26 8.58 6.54
CA GLU A 79 -10.80 9.48 5.47
C GLU A 79 -9.53 8.95 4.83
N LEU A 80 -8.51 8.67 5.64
CA LEU A 80 -7.22 8.16 5.18
C LEU A 80 -7.34 6.76 4.55
N LEU A 81 -8.16 5.87 5.10
CA LEU A 81 -8.37 4.55 4.50
C LEU A 81 -8.99 4.69 3.11
N ASN A 82 -9.98 5.57 2.94
CA ASN A 82 -10.58 5.84 1.64
C ASN A 82 -9.61 6.51 0.66
N GLU A 83 -8.74 7.40 1.14
CA GLU A 83 -7.72 8.05 0.32
C GLU A 83 -6.68 7.05 -0.19
N TYR A 84 -6.14 6.21 0.70
CA TYR A 84 -4.96 5.38 0.40
C TYR A 84 -5.32 4.02 -0.20
N LYS A 85 -6.51 3.46 0.06
CA LYS A 85 -6.87 2.11 -0.44
C LYS A 85 -6.79 1.97 -1.97
N ASP A 86 -7.00 3.07 -2.70
CA ASP A 86 -6.97 3.09 -4.17
C ASP A 86 -5.62 3.56 -4.73
N ALA A 87 -4.61 3.79 -3.88
CA ALA A 87 -3.28 4.21 -4.34
C ALA A 87 -2.66 3.23 -5.38
N PRO A 88 -2.75 1.89 -5.21
CA PRO A 88 -2.23 0.96 -6.21
C PRO A 88 -2.98 1.07 -7.55
N LEU A 89 -4.30 1.27 -7.51
CA LEU A 89 -5.10 1.45 -8.72
C LEU A 89 -4.73 2.73 -9.46
N ARG A 90 -4.61 3.86 -8.74
CA ARG A 90 -4.19 5.14 -9.34
C ARG A 90 -2.78 5.05 -9.95
N ALA A 91 -1.86 4.35 -9.29
CA ALA A 91 -0.52 4.12 -9.83
C ALA A 91 -0.56 3.25 -11.10
N ALA A 92 -1.40 2.20 -11.13
CA ALA A 92 -1.59 1.38 -12.32
C ALA A 92 -2.21 2.19 -13.48
N GLU A 93 -3.21 3.01 -13.20
CA GLU A 93 -3.85 3.88 -14.20
C GLU A 93 -2.85 4.87 -14.80
N ALA A 94 -1.96 5.46 -13.98
CA ALA A 94 -0.91 6.36 -14.45
C ALA A 94 0.07 5.63 -15.40
N LEU A 95 0.53 4.43 -15.04
CA LEU A 95 1.42 3.62 -15.89
C LEU A 95 0.76 3.23 -17.22
N LEU A 96 -0.52 2.87 -17.20
CA LEU A 96 -1.27 2.55 -18.42
C LEU A 96 -1.54 3.78 -19.28
N TRP A 97 -1.68 4.95 -18.67
CA TRP A 97 -1.80 6.22 -19.39
C TRP A 97 -0.50 6.57 -20.11
N ASP A 98 0.64 6.45 -19.42
CA ASP A 98 1.96 6.67 -20.03
C ASP A 98 2.23 5.68 -21.18
N LEU A 99 1.89 4.40 -20.97
CA LEU A 99 1.94 3.39 -22.01
C LEU A 99 1.10 3.77 -23.24
N LYS A 100 -0.12 4.28 -23.02
CA LYS A 100 -1.00 4.70 -24.12
C LYS A 100 -0.38 5.83 -24.94
N ILE A 101 0.30 6.79 -24.31
CA ILE A 101 0.98 7.89 -25.01
C ILE A 101 2.11 7.36 -25.90
N GLU A 102 2.94 6.45 -25.40
CA GLU A 102 4.02 5.86 -26.20
C GLU A 102 3.50 4.97 -27.31
N VAL A 103 2.47 4.16 -27.03
CA VAL A 103 1.78 3.32 -28.02
C VAL A 103 1.18 4.14 -29.16
N TRP A 104 0.80 5.40 -28.95
CA TRP A 104 0.35 6.29 -30.03
C TRP A 104 1.49 6.84 -30.89
N ALA A 105 2.74 6.77 -30.40
CA ALA A 105 3.94 7.11 -31.15
C ALA A 105 4.49 5.93 -31.97
N GLU A 106 4.10 4.70 -31.62
CA GLU A 106 4.42 3.46 -32.34
C GLU A 106 3.17 2.89 -33.04
N ASP A 107 3.30 1.89 -33.92
CA ASP A 107 2.17 1.30 -34.69
C ASP A 107 1.20 0.44 -33.84
N TRP A 108 1.20 0.59 -32.52
CA TRP A 108 0.45 -0.27 -31.62
C TRP A 108 -1.02 0.15 -31.53
N LYS A 109 -1.95 -0.78 -31.75
CA LYS A 109 -3.40 -0.49 -31.76
C LYS A 109 -3.99 -0.54 -30.35
N TRP A 110 -4.77 0.47 -29.98
CA TRP A 110 -5.56 0.52 -28.74
C TRP A 110 -7.05 0.19 -29.03
N PRO A 111 -7.77 -0.58 -28.18
CA PRO A 111 -7.31 -1.18 -26.92
C PRO A 111 -6.22 -2.23 -27.13
N LEU A 112 -5.29 -2.33 -26.17
CA LEU A 112 -4.23 -3.34 -26.18
C LEU A 112 -4.88 -4.73 -26.09
N VAL A 113 -4.99 -5.44 -27.21
CA VAL A 113 -5.45 -6.84 -27.22
C VAL A 113 -4.20 -7.72 -27.10
N MET A 114 -4.08 -8.41 -25.98
CA MET A 114 -3.02 -9.39 -25.76
C MET A 114 -3.59 -10.80 -25.73
N ASP A 115 -2.92 -11.71 -26.44
CA ASP A 115 -3.18 -13.14 -26.28
C ASP A 115 -2.54 -13.67 -24.98
N ALA A 116 -2.97 -14.87 -24.58
CA ALA A 116 -2.50 -15.52 -23.36
C ALA A 116 -0.98 -15.77 -23.39
N VAL A 117 -0.40 -16.03 -24.57
CA VAL A 117 1.02 -16.30 -24.76
C VAL A 117 1.86 -15.04 -24.45
N THR A 118 1.41 -13.89 -24.93
CA THR A 118 2.03 -12.59 -24.71
C THR A 118 1.95 -12.22 -23.23
N LEU A 119 0.79 -12.42 -22.60
CA LEU A 119 0.61 -12.19 -21.17
C LEU A 119 1.50 -13.09 -20.31
N GLU A 120 1.58 -14.38 -20.65
CA GLU A 120 2.44 -15.34 -19.96
C GLU A 120 3.93 -14.96 -20.09
N ARG A 121 4.35 -14.51 -21.28
CA ARG A 121 5.71 -14.00 -21.50
C ARG A 121 5.99 -12.79 -20.61
N ILE A 122 5.09 -11.81 -20.58
CA ILE A 122 5.18 -10.61 -19.72
C ILE A 122 5.33 -10.97 -18.24
N TRP A 123 4.61 -11.99 -17.79
CA TRP A 123 4.67 -12.41 -16.40
C TRP A 123 5.95 -13.16 -16.05
N LYS A 124 6.44 -14.00 -16.97
CA LYS A 124 7.59 -14.90 -16.74
C LYS A 124 8.95 -14.29 -17.02
N THR A 125 9.05 -13.27 -17.88
CA THR A 125 10.33 -12.61 -18.14
C THR A 125 10.56 -11.44 -17.21
N ASP A 126 11.72 -11.39 -16.56
CA ASP A 126 12.16 -10.21 -15.80
C ASP A 126 12.62 -9.07 -16.71
N VAL A 127 12.97 -9.43 -17.95
CA VAL A 127 13.26 -8.49 -19.03
C VAL A 127 12.07 -8.52 -19.98
N LEU A 128 11.21 -7.50 -19.88
CA LEU A 128 10.50 -7.07 -21.07
C LEU A 128 11.36 -5.96 -21.67
N ASP A 129 11.70 -6.10 -22.94
CA ASP A 129 12.50 -5.08 -23.62
C ASP A 129 11.73 -3.76 -23.63
N GLY A 130 12.25 -2.77 -22.91
CA GLY A 130 11.76 -1.39 -22.94
C GLY A 130 10.71 -1.00 -21.90
N TYR A 131 10.43 0.30 -21.89
CA TYR A 131 9.56 0.96 -20.91
C TYR A 131 8.12 0.45 -20.94
N ALA A 132 7.57 0.18 -22.13
CA ALA A 132 6.20 -0.29 -22.30
C ALA A 132 5.90 -1.61 -21.55
N GLY A 133 6.80 -2.59 -21.66
CA GLY A 133 6.65 -3.86 -20.97
C GLY A 133 6.79 -3.72 -19.45
N TRP A 134 7.71 -2.86 -18.99
CA TRP A 134 7.82 -2.52 -17.57
C TRP A 134 6.54 -1.88 -17.04
N CYS A 135 5.99 -0.86 -17.72
CA CYS A 135 4.74 -0.20 -17.34
C CYS A 135 3.59 -1.20 -17.19
N LEU A 136 3.44 -2.09 -18.18
CA LEU A 136 2.39 -3.09 -18.17
C LEU A 136 2.56 -4.11 -17.04
N LYS A 137 3.77 -4.68 -16.86
CA LYS A 137 4.04 -5.65 -15.78
C LYS A 137 3.79 -5.01 -14.41
N THR A 138 4.26 -3.78 -14.21
CA THR A 138 4.09 -3.02 -12.97
C THR A 138 2.62 -2.70 -12.70
N ALA A 139 1.87 -2.23 -13.71
CA ALA A 139 0.44 -1.98 -13.58
C ALA A 139 -0.33 -3.26 -13.21
N LEU A 140 -0.01 -4.39 -13.85
CA LEU A 140 -0.67 -5.66 -13.54
C LEU A 140 -0.36 -6.14 -12.11
N LYS A 141 0.89 -6.01 -11.64
CA LYS A 141 1.27 -6.29 -10.24
C LYS A 141 0.42 -5.49 -9.25
N LEU A 142 0.29 -4.18 -9.47
CA LEU A 142 -0.50 -3.29 -8.63
C LEU A 142 -1.98 -3.70 -8.56
N VAL A 143 -2.61 -4.07 -9.69
CA VAL A 143 -4.03 -4.46 -9.72
C VAL A 143 -4.29 -5.92 -9.33
N THR A 144 -3.27 -6.75 -9.24
CA THR A 144 -3.38 -8.15 -8.80
C THR A 144 -3.08 -8.34 -7.31
N GLY A 145 -2.47 -7.35 -6.66
CA GLY A 145 -2.25 -7.37 -5.20
C GLY A 145 -0.79 -7.39 -4.78
N ASP A 146 0.15 -7.37 -5.72
CA ASP A 146 1.59 -7.45 -5.42
C ASP A 146 2.08 -6.15 -4.76
N TYR A 147 2.79 -6.29 -3.64
CA TYR A 147 3.43 -5.16 -2.97
C TYR A 147 4.77 -4.82 -3.60
N ILE A 148 4.76 -3.74 -4.38
CA ILE A 148 5.94 -3.10 -4.97
C ILE A 148 6.02 -1.65 -4.47
N PHE A 149 7.13 -0.95 -4.75
CA PHE A 149 7.34 0.40 -4.23
C PHE A 149 6.18 1.36 -4.54
N ASP A 150 5.68 1.32 -5.78
CA ASP A 150 4.60 2.21 -6.23
C ASP A 150 3.22 1.88 -5.65
N ALA A 151 3.06 0.76 -4.95
CA ALA A 151 1.78 0.39 -4.35
C ALA A 151 1.31 1.40 -3.30
N ARG A 152 2.23 1.85 -2.43
CA ARG A 152 2.02 2.82 -1.33
C ARG A 152 0.86 2.52 -0.36
N PHE A 153 0.19 1.40 -0.53
CA PHE A 153 -0.83 0.86 0.36
C PHE A 153 -0.67 -0.65 0.49
N PHE A 154 -0.91 -1.18 1.69
CA PHE A 154 -0.92 -2.63 1.94
C PHE A 154 -1.93 -2.98 3.02
N SER A 155 -2.79 -3.94 2.75
CA SER A 155 -3.67 -4.55 3.74
C SER A 155 -2.95 -5.74 4.36
N VAL A 156 -2.56 -5.61 5.63
CA VAL A 156 -1.97 -6.73 6.39
C VAL A 156 -2.97 -7.89 6.55
N PRO A 157 -4.27 -7.66 6.85
CA PRO A 157 -5.25 -8.74 6.94
C PRO A 157 -5.45 -9.52 5.63
N ASP A 158 -5.35 -8.85 4.48
CA ASP A 158 -5.55 -9.49 3.16
C ASP A 158 -4.24 -9.95 2.52
N ASP A 159 -3.10 -9.66 3.16
CA ASP A 159 -1.75 -9.92 2.65
C ASP A 159 -1.53 -9.40 1.22
N SER A 160 -2.11 -8.23 0.91
CA SER A 160 -2.27 -7.71 -0.45
C SER A 160 -2.31 -6.18 -0.51
N THR A 161 -1.94 -5.60 -1.63
CA THR A 161 -2.17 -4.17 -1.91
C THR A 161 -3.64 -3.83 -2.15
N LYS A 162 -4.49 -4.83 -2.34
CA LYS A 162 -5.94 -4.64 -2.47
C LYS A 162 -6.59 -5.00 -1.15
N VAL A 163 -7.34 -4.05 -0.60
CA VAL A 163 -8.20 -4.35 0.53
C VAL A 163 -9.39 -5.19 0.05
N GLY A 164 -9.58 -6.35 0.67
CA GLY A 164 -10.73 -7.22 0.40
C GLY A 164 -12.04 -6.51 0.79
N ARG A 165 -13.14 -6.78 0.09
CA ARG A 165 -14.44 -6.14 0.38
C ARG A 165 -14.86 -6.35 1.83
N GLU A 166 -14.75 -7.58 2.33
CA GLU A 166 -15.12 -7.91 3.71
C GLU A 166 -14.22 -7.19 4.73
N THR A 167 -12.91 -7.13 4.48
CA THR A 167 -11.95 -6.41 5.32
C THR A 167 -12.26 -4.91 5.35
N LEU A 168 -12.54 -4.31 4.19
CA LEU A 168 -12.91 -2.91 4.09
C LEU A 168 -14.21 -2.60 4.85
N GLU A 169 -15.26 -3.40 4.64
CA GLU A 169 -16.53 -3.25 5.35
C GLU A 169 -16.36 -3.34 6.87
N LYS A 170 -15.58 -4.32 7.35
CA LYS A 170 -15.27 -4.48 8.78
C LYS A 170 -14.49 -3.29 9.34
N ALA A 171 -13.47 -2.82 8.61
CA ALA A 171 -12.63 -1.71 9.05
C ALA A 171 -13.39 -0.38 9.12
N LEU A 172 -14.30 -0.12 8.16
CA LEU A 172 -15.13 1.07 8.16
C LEU A 172 -16.22 1.05 9.24
N ALA A 173 -16.82 -0.13 9.47
CA ALA A 173 -17.87 -0.32 10.47
C ALA A 173 -17.34 -0.34 11.91
N ASN A 174 -16.13 -0.86 12.12
CA ASN A 174 -15.52 -1.05 13.45
C ASN A 174 -14.08 -0.49 13.47
N PRO A 175 -13.88 0.83 13.26
CA PRO A 175 -12.56 1.43 13.16
C PRO A 175 -11.70 1.23 14.42
N GLU A 176 -12.31 1.05 15.59
CA GLU A 176 -11.62 0.79 16.85
C GLU A 176 -10.82 -0.53 16.86
N ARG A 177 -11.10 -1.44 15.92
CA ARG A 177 -10.35 -2.68 15.72
C ARG A 177 -9.17 -2.53 14.77
N TYR A 178 -9.02 -1.39 14.12
CA TYR A 178 -8.03 -1.19 13.06
C TYR A 178 -7.20 0.07 13.27
N ALA A 179 -6.08 0.10 12.56
CA ALA A 179 -5.20 1.24 12.52
C ALA A 179 -4.59 1.36 11.12
N LEU A 180 -4.19 2.59 10.78
CA LEU A 180 -3.33 2.86 9.64
C LEU A 180 -1.93 3.17 10.15
N VAL A 181 -0.94 2.47 9.61
CA VAL A 181 0.48 2.69 9.92
C VAL A 181 1.16 3.29 8.71
N PHE A 182 1.76 4.46 8.91
CA PHE A 182 2.45 5.23 7.90
C PHE A 182 3.96 5.04 8.05
N VAL A 183 4.60 4.66 6.95
CA VAL A 183 6.02 4.29 6.91
C VAL A 183 6.69 4.97 5.72
N ASP A 184 7.68 5.81 6.00
CA ASP A 184 8.58 6.35 4.99
C ASP A 184 9.50 5.24 4.48
N CYS A 185 9.40 4.90 3.19
CA CYS A 185 10.20 3.88 2.54
C CYS A 185 11.10 4.50 1.47
N HIS A 186 12.31 3.95 1.34
CA HIS A 186 13.25 4.28 0.29
C HIS A 186 13.43 3.10 -0.68
N PHE A 187 13.57 3.40 -1.97
CA PHE A 187 13.95 2.48 -3.03
C PHE A 187 15.18 2.98 -3.77
#